data_AF-A0A7L5SQV5-F1
#
_entry.id   AF-A0A7L5SQV5-F1
#
_cell.length_a   1.000
_cell.length_b   1.000
_cell.length_c   1.000
_cell.angle_alpha   90.00
_cell.angle_beta   90.00
_cell.angle_gamma   90.00
#
_symmetry.space_group_name_H-M   'P 1'
#
loop_
_entity.id
_entity.type
_entity.pdbx_description
1 polymer ?
#
loop_
_entity_poly.entity_id
_entity_poly.type
_entity_poly.pdbx_seq_one_letter_code
_entity_poly.pdbx_strand_id
1 'polypeptide(L)'
;MTDALIVVALLLVAGAATAAVLNRDPVRQALVLSFLGLALALLFTFLQAPDVALSQLAVGSAVTPLMILLTVRKVRRRPGDGTGDGTGAGPHGEPDEPRERER
;
A
#
# COMPACT_ATOMS: atom_id res chain seq x y z
N MET A 1 -8.98 20.66 33.71
CA MET A 1 -8.31 21.34 32.56
C MET A 1 -7.76 20.32 31.57
N THR A 2 -7.10 19.27 32.04
CA THR A 2 -6.64 18.14 31.23
C THR A 2 -7.76 17.44 30.45
N ASP A 3 -8.97 17.34 31.00
CA ASP A 3 -10.11 16.70 30.32
C ASP A 3 -10.49 17.41 29.03
N ALA A 4 -10.44 18.74 29.01
CA ALA A 4 -10.70 19.53 27.81
C ALA A 4 -9.64 19.25 26.73
N LEU A 5 -8.36 19.10 27.11
CA LEU A 5 -7.28 18.74 26.20
C LEU A 5 -7.46 17.33 25.64
N ILE A 6 -7.88 16.37 26.48
CA ILE A 6 -8.16 14.99 26.05
C ILE A 6 -9.32 14.96 25.04
N VAL A 7 -10.41 15.68 25.31
CA VAL A 7 -11.55 15.77 24.39
C VAL A 7 -11.14 16.38 23.05
N VAL A 8 -10.37 17.47 23.05
CA VAL A 8 -9.84 18.09 21.83
C VAL A 8 -8.94 17.12 21.06
N ALA A 9 -8.05 16.42 21.75
CA ALA A 9 -7.17 15.42 21.13
C ALA A 9 -7.97 14.25 20.52
N LEU A 10 -9.03 13.77 21.20
CA LEU A 10 -9.92 12.74 20.67
C LEU A 10 -10.66 13.20 19.41
N LEU A 11 -11.17 14.43 19.39
CA LEU A 11 -11.81 15.01 18.20
C LEU A 11 -10.83 15.14 17.03
N LEU A 12 -9.58 15.54 17.31
CA LEU A 12 -8.53 15.64 16.30
C LEU A 12 -8.17 14.26 15.72
N VAL A 13 -8.03 13.23 16.58
CA VAL A 13 -7.81 11.84 16.18
C VAL A 13 -8.97 11.33 15.32
N ALA A 14 -10.22 11.57 15.75
CA ALA A 14 -11.40 11.17 14.99
C ALA A 14 -11.41 11.81 13.59
N GLY A 15 -11.17 13.13 13.51
CA GLY A 15 -11.08 13.84 12.24
C GLY A 15 -9.95 13.34 11.33
N ALA A 16 -8.75 13.11 11.88
CA ALA A 16 -7.62 12.57 11.14
C ALA A 16 -7.89 11.15 10.63
N ALA A 17 -8.52 10.30 11.43
CA ALA A 17 -8.91 8.94 11.04
C ALA A 17 -9.96 8.97 9.91
N THR A 18 -10.98 9.82 10.01
CA THR A 18 -11.96 10.01 8.93
C THR A 18 -11.29 10.50 7.64
N ALA A 19 -10.40 11.48 7.73
CA ALA A 19 -9.65 11.98 6.58
C ALA A 19 -8.74 10.90 5.95
N ALA A 20 -8.16 10.01 6.77
CA ALA A 20 -7.34 8.90 6.28
C ALA A 20 -8.17 7.92 5.44
N VAL A 21 -9.39 7.59 5.89
CA VAL A 21 -10.31 6.67 5.18
C VAL A 21 -10.84 7.28 3.88
N LEU A 22 -11.03 8.60 3.84
CA LEU A 22 -11.51 9.29 2.63
C LEU A 22 -10.45 9.42 1.53
N ASN A 23 -9.16 9.26 1.84
CA ASN A 23 -8.10 9.36 0.85
C ASN A 23 -7.96 8.05 0.05
N ARG A 24 -8.30 8.10 -1.25
CA ARG A 24 -8.08 6.98 -2.20
C ARG A 24 -6.67 6.92 -2.77
N ASP A 25 -5.88 7.98 -2.64
CA ASP A 25 -4.49 7.98 -3.05
C ASP A 25 -3.61 7.42 -1.93
N PRO A 26 -2.95 6.27 -2.12
CA PRO A 26 -2.12 5.64 -1.08
C PRO A 26 -0.98 6.52 -0.56
N VAL A 27 -0.45 7.44 -1.37
CA VAL A 27 0.62 8.35 -0.92
C VAL A 27 0.04 9.39 0.05
N ARG A 28 -1.10 9.99 -0.28
CA ARG A 28 -1.80 10.91 0.62
C ARG A 28 -2.33 10.20 1.86
N GLN A 29 -2.85 8.99 1.71
CA GLN A 29 -3.30 8.15 2.81
C GLN A 29 -2.17 7.89 3.81
N ALA A 30 -0.96 7.53 3.33
CA ALA A 30 0.20 7.33 4.19
C ALA A 30 0.57 8.59 5.00
N LEU A 31 0.56 9.78 4.37
CA LEU A 31 0.83 11.04 5.08
C LEU A 31 -0.22 11.34 6.17
N VAL A 32 -1.50 11.14 5.88
CA VAL A 32 -2.57 11.34 6.87
C VAL A 32 -2.46 10.30 8.00
N LEU A 33 -2.06 9.07 7.69
CA LEU A 33 -1.82 8.03 8.68
C LEU A 33 -0.62 8.35 9.58
N SER A 34 0.45 8.94 9.03
CA SER A 34 1.57 9.46 9.82
C SER A 34 1.09 10.52 10.83
N PHE A 35 0.25 11.45 10.39
CA PHE A 35 -0.32 12.49 11.25
C PHE A 35 -1.22 11.90 12.33
N LEU A 36 -2.06 10.91 11.99
CA LEU A 36 -2.89 10.18 12.94
C LEU A 36 -2.05 9.48 14.01
N GLY A 37 -0.96 8.80 13.63
CA GLY A 37 -0.05 8.15 14.58
C GLY A 37 0.59 9.16 15.55
N LEU A 38 0.97 10.33 15.05
CA LEU A 38 1.55 11.41 15.87
C LEU A 38 0.51 12.02 16.84
N ALA A 39 -0.73 12.21 16.38
CA ALA A 39 -1.84 12.65 17.22
C ALA A 39 -2.16 11.64 18.34
N LEU A 40 -2.13 10.33 18.03
CA LEU A 40 -2.31 9.26 19.02
C LEU A 40 -1.17 9.22 20.05
N ALA A 41 0.09 9.42 19.62
CA ALA A 41 1.22 9.49 20.54
C ALA A 41 1.10 10.68 21.52
N LEU A 42 0.63 11.83 21.04
CA LEU A 42 0.34 12.98 21.90
C LEU A 42 -0.81 12.68 22.87
N LEU A 43 -1.89 12.07 22.40
CA LEU A 43 -3.01 11.65 23.25
C LEU A 43 -2.55 10.70 24.37
N PHE A 44 -1.72 9.71 24.05
CA PHE A 44 -1.16 8.78 25.05
C PHE A 44 -0.21 9.46 26.05
N THR A 45 0.51 10.49 25.61
CA THR A 45 1.32 11.32 26.52
C THR A 45 0.42 12.04 27.54
N PHE A 46 -0.72 12.59 27.10
CA PHE A 46 -1.68 13.22 28.01
C PHE A 46 -2.40 12.22 28.92
N LEU A 47 -2.60 10.98 28.46
CA LEU A 47 -3.15 9.87 29.26
C LEU A 47 -2.13 9.27 30.25
N GLN A 48 -0.94 9.87 30.40
CA GLN A 48 0.13 9.39 31.28
C GLN A 48 0.64 7.98 30.92
N ALA A 49 0.59 7.60 29.64
CA ALA A 49 1.09 6.33 29.11
C ALA A 49 2.33 6.54 28.20
N PRO A 50 3.50 6.90 28.76
CA PRO A 50 4.68 7.31 27.99
C PRO A 50 5.28 6.18 27.15
N ASP A 51 5.32 4.95 27.66
CA ASP A 51 5.88 3.80 26.92
C ASP A 51 5.02 3.44 25.69
N VAL A 52 3.70 3.58 25.83
CA VAL A 52 2.74 3.38 24.75
C VAL A 52 2.85 4.52 23.73
N ALA A 53 3.03 5.76 24.20
CA ALA A 53 3.24 6.92 23.33
C ALA A 53 4.49 6.79 22.46
N LEU A 54 5.63 6.36 23.05
CA LEU A 54 6.87 6.16 22.31
C LEU A 54 6.75 5.05 21.25
N SER A 55 6.11 3.94 21.63
CA SER A 55 5.85 2.83 20.71
C SER A 55 4.92 3.26 19.57
N GLN A 56 3.87 4.02 19.90
CA GLN A 56 2.91 4.51 18.91
C GLN A 56 3.51 5.55 17.98
N LEU A 57 4.38 6.42 18.49
CA LEU A 57 5.12 7.37 17.67
C LEU A 57 5.95 6.63 16.62
N ALA A 58 6.74 5.63 17.03
CA ALA A 58 7.57 4.87 16.11
C ALA A 58 6.74 4.08 15.09
N VAL A 59 5.76 3.31 15.56
CA VAL A 59 5.01 2.38 14.70
C VAL A 59 3.96 3.12 13.87
N GLY A 60 3.11 3.92 14.51
CA GLY A 60 1.98 4.59 13.88
C GLY A 60 2.39 5.74 12.96
N SER A 61 3.43 6.51 13.32
CA SER A 61 3.83 7.67 12.51
C SER A 61 4.79 7.33 11.37
N ALA A 62 5.59 6.26 11.51
CA ALA A 62 6.65 5.92 10.56
C ALA A 62 6.50 4.53 9.94
N VAL A 63 6.39 3.47 10.75
CA VAL A 63 6.40 2.08 10.24
C VAL A 63 5.19 1.78 9.36
N THR A 64 3.97 2.03 9.86
CA THR A 64 2.74 1.73 9.09
C THR A 64 2.65 2.53 7.78
N PRO A 65 2.89 3.86 7.77
CA PRO A 65 2.89 4.65 6.54
C PRO A 65 3.95 4.21 5.53
N LEU A 66 5.16 3.88 6.01
CA LEU A 66 6.25 3.41 5.16
C LEU A 66 5.92 2.06 4.52
N MET A 67 5.36 1.12 5.30
CA MET A 67 4.90 -0.18 4.80
C MET A 67 3.87 -0.04 3.68
N ILE A 68 2.89 0.86 3.85
CA ILE A 68 1.87 1.14 2.82
C ILE A 68 2.54 1.68 1.55
N LEU A 69 3.43 2.68 1.68
CA LEU A 69 4.11 3.28 0.54
C LEU A 69 5.00 2.28 -0.21
N LEU A 70 5.76 1.45 0.51
CA LEU A 70 6.60 0.40 -0.06
C LEU A 70 5.75 -0.66 -0.78
N THR A 71 4.64 -1.07 -0.18
CA THR A 71 3.70 -2.04 -0.77
C THR A 71 3.12 -1.51 -2.07
N VAL A 72 2.62 -0.27 -2.06
CA VAL A 72 2.04 0.37 -3.25
C VAL A 72 3.09 0.53 -4.35
N ARG A 73 4.31 0.94 -3.99
CA ARG A 73 5.43 1.03 -4.94
C ARG A 73 5.80 -0.33 -5.53
N LYS A 74 5.78 -1.40 -4.72
CA LYS A 74 6.05 -2.78 -5.16
C LYS A 74 4.97 -3.27 -6.13
N VAL A 75 3.70 -3.04 -5.83
CA VAL A 75 2.56 -3.43 -6.69
C VAL A 75 2.56 -2.63 -8.00
N ARG A 76 2.74 -1.31 -7.95
CA ARG A 76 2.83 -0.46 -9.15
C ARG A 76 4.02 -0.78 -10.06
N ARG A 77 5.08 -1.41 -9.53
CA ARG A 77 6.26 -1.85 -10.31
C ARG A 77 6.08 -3.21 -10.99
N ARG A 78 4.93 -3.89 -10.85
CA ARG A 78 4.58 -5.11 -11.61
C ARG A 78 3.58 -4.86 -12.77
N PRO A 79 3.79 -3.92 -13.70
CA PRO A 79 3.14 -4.00 -15.00
C PRO A 79 4.01 -4.84 -15.94
N GLY A 80 3.61 -6.09 -16.23
CA GLY A 80 3.95 -6.72 -17.52
C GLY A 80 4.98 -7.84 -17.60
N ASP A 81 5.17 -8.72 -16.61
CA ASP A 81 5.78 -10.05 -16.87
C ASP A 81 4.72 -11.03 -17.40
N GLY A 82 4.02 -10.62 -18.45
CA GLY A 82 2.98 -11.39 -19.11
C GLY A 82 3.15 -11.31 -20.61
N THR A 83 3.58 -12.43 -21.19
CA THR A 83 3.44 -12.80 -22.60
C THR A 83 4.50 -12.24 -23.54
N GLY A 84 5.74 -12.74 -23.39
CA GLY A 84 6.47 -13.18 -24.58
C GLY A 84 5.69 -14.35 -25.16
N ASP A 85 4.78 -14.04 -26.10
CA ASP A 85 4.02 -15.01 -26.86
C ASP A 85 4.99 -15.98 -27.52
N GLY A 86 4.98 -17.22 -27.04
CA GLY A 86 5.55 -18.34 -27.76
C GLY A 86 4.65 -18.64 -28.96
N THR A 87 4.72 -17.78 -29.99
CA THR A 87 4.22 -18.11 -31.32
C THR A 87 5.11 -19.20 -31.90
N GLY A 88 4.95 -20.41 -31.38
CA GLY A 88 5.12 -21.64 -32.14
C GLY A 88 4.07 -21.65 -33.24
N ALA A 89 4.26 -20.83 -34.27
CA ALA A 89 3.76 -21.14 -35.59
C ALA A 89 4.67 -22.26 -36.11
N GLY A 90 4.36 -23.49 -35.69
CA GLY A 90 4.93 -24.67 -36.31
C GLY A 90 4.64 -24.59 -37.81
N PRO A 91 5.63 -24.83 -38.69
CA PRO A 91 5.33 -25.09 -40.08
C PRO A 91 4.64 -26.45 -40.13
N HIS A 92 3.31 -26.46 -39.94
CA HIS A 92 2.46 -27.48 -40.54
C HIS A 92 2.50 -27.25 -42.06
N GLY A 93 3.62 -27.64 -42.66
CA GLY A 93 3.63 -28.21 -44.00
C GLY A 93 3.58 -29.71 -43.80
N GLU A 94 2.39 -30.29 -43.93
CA GLU A 94 2.23 -31.73 -44.12
C GLU A 94 3.15 -32.19 -45.27
N PRO A 95 3.97 -33.25 -45.06
CA PRO A 95 4.68 -33.89 -46.14
C PRO A 95 3.75 -34.89 -46.84
N ASP A 96 3.05 -34.42 -47.87
CA ASP A 96 2.40 -35.32 -48.83
C ASP A 96 3.38 -35.68 -49.96
N GLU A 97 4.06 -36.81 -49.81
CA GLU A 97 4.51 -37.65 -50.94
C GLU A 97 3.27 -38.16 -51.71
N PRO A 98 3.33 -38.54 -53.02
CA PRO A 98 4.44 -39.26 -53.64
C PRO A 98 4.80 -38.86 -55.09
N ARG A 99 6.03 -39.24 -55.44
CA ARG A 99 6.66 -39.16 -56.77
C ARG A 99 5.78 -39.78 -57.85
N GLU A 100 5.24 -38.94 -58.71
CA GLU A 100 4.65 -39.39 -59.96
C GLU A 100 5.77 -39.80 -60.93
N ARG A 101 5.75 -41.08 -61.25
CA ARG A 101 6.62 -41.73 -62.22
C ARG A 101 6.03 -41.51 -63.61
N GLU A 102 6.62 -40.63 -64.40
CA GLU A 102 6.51 -40.65 -65.87
C GLU A 102 7.95 -40.66 -66.41
N ARG A 103 8.48 -41.81 -66.82
CA ARG A 103 8.39 -42.43 -68.16
C ARG A 103 8.98 -41.57 -69.26
#